data_AF-A0A962Y6L9-F1
#
_entry.id   AF-A0A962Y6L9-F1
#
_cell.length_a   1.000
_cell.length_b   1.000
_cell.length_c   1.000
_cell.angle_alpha   90.00
_cell.angle_beta   90.00
_cell.angle_gamma   90.00
#
_symmetry.space_group_name_H-M   'P 1'
#
loop_
_entity.id
_entity.type
_entity.pdbx_description
1 polymer ?
#
loop_
_entity_poly.entity_id
_entity_poly.type
_entity_poly.pdbx_seq_one_letter_code
_entity_poly.pdbx_strand_id
1 'polypeptide(L)'
;MANRFSGRGNLGADPELRYTAGEDSEPVCSLRIFFDRPKPDGNGGFDDKGGFWLDVSLWGTRGEAAAQLLKKGARVSVSGELYEDAWQDKDSGDDRRRLRLRAEGVDLDLTRLNVVTWQSRADEVT
;
A
#
# COMPACT_ATOMS: atom_id res chain seq x y z
N MET A 1 -20.94 9.54 3.29
CA MET A 1 -19.60 9.07 2.88
C MET A 1 -18.65 9.45 3.99
N ALA A 2 -18.19 8.50 4.79
CA ALA A 2 -17.38 8.84 5.95
C ALA A 2 -16.03 8.13 5.80
N ASN A 3 -15.03 8.90 5.34
CA ASN A 3 -13.62 8.54 5.25
C ASN A 3 -13.16 7.78 3.99
N ARG A 4 -12.50 8.52 3.08
CA ARG A 4 -11.77 7.99 1.93
C ARG A 4 -10.44 8.72 1.84
N PHE A 5 -9.35 7.97 1.84
CA PHE A 5 -8.01 8.45 1.61
C PHE A 5 -7.55 8.07 0.20
N SER A 6 -6.84 8.98 -0.46
CA SER A 6 -6.14 8.71 -1.71
C SER A 6 -4.79 9.40 -1.70
N GLY A 7 -3.72 8.68 -2.02
CA GLY A 7 -2.38 9.24 -2.05
C GLY A 7 -1.46 8.49 -2.99
N ARG A 8 -0.37 9.15 -3.39
CA ARG A 8 0.74 8.55 -4.15
C ARG A 8 1.97 8.50 -3.26
N GLY A 9 2.72 7.41 -3.35
CA GLY A 9 3.91 7.21 -2.54
C GLY A 9 4.80 6.11 -3.08
N ASN A 10 5.79 5.71 -2.28
CA ASN A 10 6.76 4.69 -2.63
C ASN A 10 6.77 3.59 -1.57
N LEU A 11 6.90 2.32 -1.99
CA LEU A 11 7.07 1.21 -1.07
C LEU A 11 8.43 1.30 -0.36
N GLY A 12 8.41 1.29 0.98
CA GLY A 12 9.63 1.28 1.80
C GLY A 12 10.24 -0.11 2.01
N ALA A 13 9.43 -1.14 1.84
CA ALA A 13 9.80 -2.54 1.96
C ALA A 13 9.09 -3.36 0.87
N ASP A 14 9.55 -4.59 0.66
CA ASP A 14 8.83 -5.53 -0.19
C ASP A 14 7.45 -5.86 0.42
N PRO A 15 6.42 -6.08 -0.39
CA PRO A 15 5.11 -6.49 0.12
C PRO A 15 5.19 -7.80 0.91
N GLU A 16 4.48 -7.86 2.04
CA GLU A 16 4.41 -9.07 2.87
C GLU A 16 3.02 -9.70 2.74
N LEU A 17 2.93 -10.83 2.04
CA LEU A 17 1.70 -11.62 1.97
C LEU A 17 1.57 -12.53 3.18
N ARG A 18 0.43 -12.47 3.85
CA ARG A 18 0.04 -13.36 4.94
C ARG A 18 -1.37 -13.88 4.67
N TYR A 19 -1.67 -15.03 5.23
CA TYR A 19 -3.02 -15.61 5.22
C TYR A 19 -3.61 -15.51 6.62
N THR A 20 -4.89 -15.12 6.73
CA THR A 20 -5.57 -15.10 8.03
C THR A 20 -5.77 -16.52 8.56
N ALA A 21 -5.80 -16.66 9.89
CA ALA A 21 -6.10 -17.91 10.55
C ALA A 21 -7.63 -18.13 10.60
N GLY A 22 -8.09 -19.32 10.22
CA GLY A 22 -9.51 -19.69 10.21
C GLY A 22 -9.84 -20.71 9.12
N GLU A 23 -11.08 -21.18 9.08
CA GLU A 23 -11.60 -22.01 7.99
C GLU A 23 -11.71 -21.20 6.67
N ASP A 24 -12.09 -19.92 6.77
CA ASP A 24 -12.11 -18.96 5.67
C ASP A 24 -10.81 -18.13 5.66
N SER A 25 -9.72 -18.75 5.20
CA SER A 25 -8.41 -18.09 5.10
C SER A 25 -8.41 -17.08 3.95
N GLU A 26 -8.23 -15.79 4.27
CA GLU A 26 -8.18 -14.70 3.31
C GLU A 26 -6.75 -14.15 3.18
N PRO A 27 -6.23 -13.95 1.96
CA PRO A 27 -4.93 -13.34 1.76
C PRO A 27 -4.95 -11.85 2.14
N VAL A 28 -3.93 -11.44 2.88
CA VAL A 28 -3.68 -10.06 3.31
C VAL A 28 -2.25 -9.68 2.95
N CYS A 29 -2.12 -8.73 2.04
CA CYS A 29 -0.84 -8.13 1.69
C CYS A 29 -0.62 -6.87 2.52
N SER A 30 0.45 -6.87 3.32
CA SER A 30 0.89 -5.70 4.08
C SER A 30 1.88 -4.90 3.26
N LEU A 31 1.61 -3.60 3.09
CA LEU A 31 2.44 -2.66 2.35
C LEU A 31 2.85 -1.52 3.28
N ARG A 32 4.12 -1.13 3.23
CA ARG A 32 4.65 0.04 3.96
C ARG A 32 4.94 1.14 2.96
N ILE A 33 4.13 2.20 2.95
CA ILE A 33 4.21 3.25 1.93
C ILE A 33 4.63 4.58 2.55
N PHE A 34 5.61 5.23 1.94
CA PHE A 34 5.97 6.61 2.22
C PHE A 34 5.25 7.54 1.26
N PHE A 35 4.36 8.38 1.78
CA PHE A 35 3.68 9.41 1.01
C PHE A 35 4.52 10.68 1.03
N ASP A 36 5.25 10.91 -0.07
CA ASP A 36 6.15 12.03 -0.26
C ASP A 36 5.39 13.32 -0.64
N ARG A 37 5.90 14.47 -0.19
CA ARG A 37 5.41 15.79 -0.60
C ARG A 37 6.49 16.54 -1.39
N PRO A 38 6.67 16.22 -2.68
CA PRO A 38 7.62 16.96 -3.51
C PRO A 38 7.10 18.38 -3.72
N LYS A 39 7.91 19.39 -3.38
CA LYS A 39 7.62 20.79 -3.73
C LYS A 39 8.58 21.23 -4.84
N PRO A 40 8.06 21.73 -5.98
CA PRO A 40 8.91 22.36 -6.98
C PRO A 40 9.65 23.54 -6.36
N ASP A 41 10.98 23.56 -6.48
CA ASP A 41 11.86 24.61 -5.93
C ASP A 41 11.96 25.84 -6.84
N GLY A 42 11.34 25.79 -8.02
CA GLY A 42 11.37 26.86 -9.03
C GLY A 42 12.63 26.91 -9.88
N ASN A 43 13.63 26.07 -9.59
CA ASN A 43 14.91 25.99 -10.28
C ASN A 43 15.06 24.69 -11.11
N GLY A 44 13.94 24.01 -11.35
CA GLY A 44 13.88 22.73 -12.07
C GLY A 44 14.11 21.51 -11.18
N GLY A 45 14.25 21.69 -9.86
CA GLY A 45 14.36 20.61 -8.88
C GLY A 45 13.11 20.45 -8.01
N PHE A 46 13.18 19.51 -7.08
CA PHE A 46 12.15 19.25 -6.08
C PHE A 46 12.78 19.26 -4.69
N ASP A 47 12.27 20.12 -3.82
CA ASP A 47 12.52 20.06 -2.39
C ASP A 47 11.65 18.99 -1.75
N ASP A 48 12.28 18.08 -1.00
CA ASP A 48 11.56 17.13 -0.16
C ASP A 48 11.02 17.87 1.07
N LYS A 49 9.70 18.15 1.08
CA LYS A 49 9.01 18.74 2.23
C LYS A 49 8.68 17.69 3.31
N GLY A 50 9.25 16.49 3.20
CA GLY A 50 8.97 15.36 4.04
C GLY A 50 7.72 14.61 3.59
N GLY A 51 7.19 13.84 4.52
CA GLY A 51 6.09 12.94 4.25
C GLY A 51 5.78 12.15 5.50
N PHE A 52 4.95 11.13 5.34
CA PHE A 52 4.64 10.23 6.43
C PHE A 52 4.52 8.81 5.92
N TRP A 53 4.77 7.89 6.84
CA TRP A 53 4.62 6.48 6.58
C TRP A 53 3.24 6.00 7.01
N LEU A 54 2.65 5.16 6.19
CA LEU A 54 1.40 4.48 6.48
C LEU A 54 1.59 2.98 6.27
N ASP A 55 0.99 2.20 7.17
CA ASP A 55 0.76 0.79 6.91
C ASP A 55 -0.53 0.66 6.12
N VAL A 56 -0.46 -0.10 5.04
CA VAL A 56 -1.57 -0.34 4.14
C VAL A 56 -1.83 -1.82 4.09
N SER A 57 -3.08 -2.24 4.30
CA SER A 57 -3.52 -3.61 4.10
C SER A 57 -4.35 -3.73 2.83
N LEU A 58 -4.00 -4.67 1.97
CA LEU A 58 -4.73 -5.00 0.75
C LEU A 58 -5.16 -6.47 0.81
N TRP A 59 -6.46 -6.71 0.63
CA TRP A 59 -7.09 -8.01 0.87
C TRP A 59 -7.46 -8.72 -0.45
N GLY A 60 -7.63 -10.04 -0.37
CA GLY A 60 -8.08 -10.86 -1.48
C GLY A 60 -7.06 -10.99 -2.61
N THR A 61 -7.54 -11.32 -3.82
CA THR A 61 -6.72 -11.53 -5.02
C THR A 61 -5.83 -10.32 -5.36
N ARG A 62 -6.29 -9.10 -5.06
CA ARG A 62 -5.49 -7.87 -5.25
C ARG A 62 -4.24 -7.87 -4.37
N GLY A 63 -4.35 -8.39 -3.15
CA GLY A 63 -3.23 -8.56 -2.24
C GLY A 63 -2.19 -9.54 -2.77
N GLU A 64 -2.64 -10.68 -3.30
CA GLU A 64 -1.75 -11.68 -3.91
C GLU A 64 -1.01 -11.12 -5.13
N ALA A 65 -1.73 -10.44 -6.03
CA ALA A 65 -1.13 -9.79 -7.19
C ALA A 65 -0.12 -8.70 -6.78
N ALA A 66 -0.46 -7.88 -5.78
CA ALA A 66 0.46 -6.88 -5.25
C ALA A 66 1.75 -7.50 -4.70
N ALA A 67 1.65 -8.64 -4.00
CA ALA A 67 2.81 -9.34 -3.47
C ALA A 67 3.69 -9.96 -4.56
N GLN A 68 3.10 -10.41 -5.66
CA GLN A 68 3.85 -10.97 -6.79
C GLN A 68 4.51 -9.89 -7.67
N LEU A 69 3.83 -8.75 -7.87
CA LEU A 69 4.22 -7.74 -8.87
C LEU A 69 5.01 -6.58 -8.27
N LEU A 70 4.72 -6.18 -7.03
CA LEU A 70 5.34 -5.01 -6.42
C LEU A 70 6.61 -5.39 -5.65
N LYS A 71 7.54 -4.44 -5.59
CA LYS A 71 8.81 -4.54 -4.83
C LYS A 71 9.12 -3.23 -4.13
N LYS A 72 10.04 -3.27 -3.16
CA LYS A 72 10.60 -2.08 -2.51
C LYS A 72 11.00 -1.03 -3.55
N GLY A 73 10.63 0.21 -3.30
CA GLY A 73 10.89 1.35 -4.17
C GLY A 73 9.88 1.55 -5.31
N ALA A 74 8.95 0.61 -5.53
CA ALA A 74 7.87 0.81 -6.49
C ALA A 74 7.03 2.04 -6.10
N ARG A 75 6.75 2.89 -7.09
CA ARG A 75 5.90 4.07 -6.92
C ARG A 75 4.46 3.68 -7.20
N VAL A 76 3.59 3.89 -6.22
CA VAL A 76 2.20 3.41 -6.25
C VAL A 76 1.23 4.53 -5.87
N SER A 77 0.03 4.47 -6.41
CA SER A 77 -1.11 5.24 -5.94
C SER A 77 -2.06 4.30 -5.20
N VAL A 78 -2.57 4.73 -4.05
CA VAL A 78 -3.43 3.91 -3.19
C VAL A 78 -4.68 4.69 -2.83
N SER A 79 -5.81 4.00 -2.81
CA SER A 79 -7.06 4.54 -2.27
C SER A 79 -7.77 3.54 -1.37
N GLY A 80 -8.51 4.06 -0.38
CA GLY A 80 -9.28 3.23 0.54
C GLY A 80 -9.69 3.99 1.80
N GLU A 81 -9.89 3.26 2.89
CA GLU A 81 -10.37 3.79 4.16
C GLU A 81 -9.23 3.93 5.17
N LEU A 82 -9.03 5.15 5.68
CA LEU A 82 -8.05 5.42 6.73
C LEU A 82 -8.71 5.20 8.10
N TYR A 83 -8.16 4.36 8.95
CA TYR A 83 -8.73 4.09 10.28
C TYR A 83 -7.66 4.14 11.36
N GLU A 84 -8.08 4.42 12.59
CA GLU A 84 -7.22 4.30 13.77
C GLU A 84 -7.32 2.86 14.29
N ASP A 85 -6.19 2.17 14.33
CA ASP A 85 -6.04 0.87 14.95
C ASP A 85 -5.50 1.07 16.37
N ALA A 86 -6.25 0.61 17.37
CA ALA A 86 -5.88 0.68 18.77
C ALA A 86 -5.61 -0.72 19.32
N TRP A 87 -4.44 -0.92 19.93
CA TRP A 87 -4.08 -2.19 20.55
C TRP A 87 -3.31 -1.95 21.84
N GLN A 88 -3.35 -2.92 22.75
CA GLN A 88 -2.57 -2.87 23.97
C GLN A 88 -1.17 -3.46 23.72
N ASP A 89 -0.14 -2.72 24.09
CA ASP A 89 1.23 -3.21 24.02
C ASP A 89 1.41 -4.41 24.96
N LYS A 90 1.95 -5.53 24.46
CA LYS A 90 2.07 -6.77 25.25
C LYS A 90 3.14 -6.67 26.34
N ASP A 91 4.13 -5.79 26.17
CA ASP A 91 5.25 -5.67 27.09
C ASP A 91 4.98 -4.60 28.16
N SER A 92 4.45 -3.44 27.75
CA SER A 92 4.20 -2.32 28.68
C SER A 92 2.76 -2.24 29.21
N GLY A 93 1.80 -2.88 28.55
CA GLY A 93 0.38 -2.77 28.90
C GLY A 93 -0.27 -1.43 28.50
N ASP A 94 0.46 -0.56 27.80
CA ASP A 94 -0.05 0.76 27.38
C ASP A 94 -0.95 0.65 26.15
N ASP A 95 -1.95 1.52 26.09
CA ASP A 95 -2.78 1.71 24.89
C ASP A 95 -1.95 2.38 23.78
N ARG A 96 -1.76 1.66 22.68
CA ARG A 96 -1.14 2.18 21.46
C ARG A 96 -2.21 2.44 20.41
N ARG A 97 -2.00 3.49 19.63
CA ARG A 97 -2.86 3.86 18.50
C ARG A 97 -2.00 4.14 17.29
N ARG A 98 -2.45 3.70 16.12
CA ARG A 98 -1.79 3.96 14.85
C ARG A 98 -2.81 4.15 13.74
N LEU A 99 -2.56 5.12 12.87
CA LEU A 99 -3.31 5.23 11.63
C LEU A 99 -2.88 4.12 10.66
N ARG A 100 -3.86 3.39 10.12
CA ARG A 100 -3.69 2.38 9.08
C ARG A 100 -4.65 2.64 7.94
N LEU A 101 -4.28 2.19 6.75
CA LEU A 101 -5.10 2.32 5.55
C LEU A 101 -5.56 0.95 5.10
N ARG A 102 -6.87 0.72 5.04
CA ARG A 102 -7.44 -0.44 4.35
C ARG A 102 -7.60 -0.05 2.89
N ALA A 103 -6.72 -0.56 2.03
CA ALA A 103 -6.76 -0.23 0.62
C ALA A 103 -7.90 -0.97 -0.08
N GLU A 104 -8.68 -0.21 -0.86
CA GLU A 104 -9.60 -0.76 -1.85
C GLU A 104 -8.85 -1.00 -3.17
N GLY A 105 -7.90 -0.13 -3.52
CA GLY A 105 -7.13 -0.23 -4.76
C GLY A 105 -5.70 0.26 -4.61
N VAL A 106 -4.79 -0.42 -5.32
CA VAL A 106 -3.38 -0.07 -5.45
C VAL A 106 -3.02 -0.12 -6.93
N ASP A 107 -2.56 1.01 -7.45
CA ASP A 107 -2.18 1.19 -8.85
C ASP A 107 -0.70 1.52 -8.96
N LEU A 108 -0.02 0.91 -9.94
CA LEU A 108 1.40 1.15 -10.20
C LEU A 108 1.58 2.42 -11.04
N ASP A 109 2.51 3.29 -10.64
CA ASP A 109 2.81 4.50 -11.41
C ASP A 109 3.65 4.14 -12.64
N LEU A 110 3.09 4.40 -13.82
CA LEU A 110 3.69 4.06 -15.11
C LEU A 110 5.03 4.77 -15.36
N THR A 111 5.29 5.90 -14.69
CA THR A 111 6.54 6.67 -14.85
C THR A 111 7.79 5.91 -14.42
N ARG A 112 7.65 4.82 -13.65
CA ARG A 112 8.78 3.99 -13.18
C ARG A 112 8.76 2.57 -13.74
N LEU A 113 8.06 2.36 -14.86
CA LEU A 113 8.01 1.08 -15.56
C LEU A 113 8.84 1.12 -16.84
N ASN A 114 9.57 0.04 -17.09
CA ASN A 114 10.37 -0.10 -18.30
C ASN A 114 9.69 -1.06 -19.31
N VAL A 115 9.15 -2.18 -18.82
CA VAL A 115 8.45 -3.17 -19.65
C VAL A 115 7.20 -3.65 -18.92
N VAL A 116 6.12 -3.83 -19.67
CA VAL A 116 4.86 -4.40 -19.16
C VAL A 116 4.47 -5.55 -20.07
N THR A 117 4.25 -6.72 -19.48
CA THR A 117 3.67 -7.88 -20.17
C THR A 117 2.22 -8.01 -19.73
N TRP A 118 1.30 -8.07 -20.69
CA TRP A 118 -0.13 -8.13 -20.42
C TRP A 118 -0.61 -9.58 -20.50
N GLN A 119 -1.56 -9.94 -19.63
CA GLN A 119 -2.32 -11.18 -19.77
C GLN A 119 -3.56 -10.89 -20.61
N SER A 120 -3.87 -11.76 -21.57
CA SER A 120 -5.07 -11.58 -22.38
C SER A 120 -6.28 -11.96 -21.54
N ARG A 121 -7.40 -11.25 -21.75
CA ARG A 121 -8.67 -11.55 -21.07
C ARG A 121 -9.20 -12.97 -21.39
N ALA A 122 -8.70 -13.61 -22.45
CA ALA A 122 -9.09 -14.96 -22.83
C ALA A 122 -8.43 -16.04 -21.95
N ASP A 123 -7.27 -15.74 -21.35
CA ASP A 123 -6.48 -16.70 -20.57
C ASP A 123 -6.98 -16.84 -19.11
N GLU A 124 -7.91 -16.00 -18.65
CA GLU A 124 -8.53 -16.07 -17.31
C GLU A 124 -9.66 -17.12 -17.21
N VAL A 125 -10.15 -17.66 -18.34
CA VAL A 125 -11.38 -18.49 -18.39
C VAL A 125 -11.08 -20.00 -18.55
N THR A 126 -9.84 -20.45 -18.34
CA THR A 126 -9.48 -21.88 -18.45
C THR A 126 -9.03 -22.47 -17.11
#